data_AF-A0A0L1JKH6-F1
#
_entry.id   AF-A0A0L1JKH6-F1
#
_cell.length_a   1.000
_cell.length_b   1.000
_cell.length_c   1.000
_cell.angle_alpha   90.00
_cell.angle_beta   90.00
_cell.angle_gamma   90.00
#
_symmetry.space_group_name_H-M   'P 1'
#
loop_
_entity.id
_entity.type
_entity.pdbx_description
1 polymer ?
#
loop_
_entity_poly.entity_id
_entity_poly.type
_entity_poly.pdbx_seq_one_letter_code
_entity_poly.pdbx_strand_id
1 'polypeptide(L)'
;MAGVTQEDRATEKLFSGLLCRCKSTVQADIGKLSGELFRRVDTEGQSIEVAAEALGLGTRDARTLLFMFRKRMASALVGSISAAHPARGPRPN
;
A
#
# COMPACT_ATOMS: atom_id res chain seq x y z
N MET A 1 -6.90 15.22 9.33
CA MET A 1 -5.80 14.25 9.57
C MET A 1 -6.44 12.91 9.85
N ALA A 2 -6.39 11.95 8.92
CA ALA A 2 -6.90 10.60 9.18
C ALA A 2 -5.93 9.92 10.16
N GLY A 3 -6.41 9.63 11.37
CA GLY A 3 -5.59 9.01 12.41
C GLY A 3 -5.19 7.60 12.01
N VAL A 4 -3.89 7.31 12.12
CA VAL A 4 -3.34 5.95 11.98
C VAL A 4 -4.06 5.03 12.96
N THR A 5 -4.70 3.97 12.46
CA THR A 5 -5.46 3.05 13.31
C THR A 5 -4.51 2.16 14.12
N GLN A 6 -5.01 1.56 15.20
CA GLN A 6 -4.23 0.63 16.02
C GLN A 6 -3.76 -0.60 15.22
N GLU A 7 -4.56 -1.03 14.24
CA GLU A 7 -4.20 -2.09 13.30
C GLU A 7 -3.04 -1.66 12.39
N ASP A 8 -3.07 -0.43 11.86
CA ASP A 8 -1.97 0.11 11.05
C ASP A 8 -0.64 0.09 11.82
N ARG A 9 -0.66 0.42 13.13
CA ARG A 9 0.52 0.37 14.01
C ARG A 9 0.98 -1.04 14.33
N ALA A 10 0.06 -2.00 14.50
CA ALA A 10 0.40 -3.39 14.77
C ALA A 10 1.06 -4.04 13.55
N THR A 11 0.54 -3.75 12.36
CA THR A 11 1.12 -4.18 11.09
C THR A 11 2.48 -3.53 10.84
N GLU A 12 2.62 -2.21 11.06
CA GLU A 12 3.93 -1.56 11.00
C GLU A 12 4.96 -2.18 11.96
N LYS A 13 4.55 -2.54 13.19
CA LYS A 13 5.44 -3.20 14.14
C LYS A 13 5.87 -4.59 13.67
N LEU A 14 4.94 -5.40 13.14
CA LEU A 14 5.24 -6.71 12.57
C LEU A 14 6.26 -6.62 11.43
N PHE A 15 6.07 -5.65 10.52
CA PHE A 15 7.05 -5.40 9.45
C PHE A 15 8.35 -4.83 10.00
N SER A 16 8.34 -3.90 10.96
CA SER A 16 9.55 -3.31 11.52
C SER A 16 10.46 -4.34 12.23
N GLY A 17 9.86 -5.34 12.89
CA GLY A 17 10.58 -6.42 13.58
C GLY A 17 11.29 -7.37 12.60
N LEU A 18 10.67 -7.63 11.46
CA LEU A 18 11.25 -8.42 10.36
C LEU A 18 12.35 -7.66 9.58
N LEU A 19 12.31 -6.33 9.58
CA LEU A 19 13.11 -5.48 8.70
C LEU A 19 14.42 -4.93 9.32
N CYS A 20 14.75 -5.26 10.56
CA CYS A 20 15.77 -4.51 11.32
C CYS A 20 17.23 -4.64 10.81
N ARG A 21 17.55 -5.60 9.92
CA ARG A 21 18.88 -5.68 9.24
C ARG A 21 18.85 -5.78 7.71
N CYS A 22 17.68 -6.04 7.12
CA CYS A 22 17.52 -6.22 5.67
C CYS A 22 16.63 -5.11 5.04
N LYS A 23 16.50 -3.97 5.74
CA LYS A 23 15.43 -2.97 5.57
C LYS A 23 15.22 -2.50 4.14
N SER A 24 16.28 -2.13 3.42
CA SER A 24 16.16 -1.60 2.06
C SER A 24 15.80 -2.67 1.04
N THR A 25 16.50 -3.81 1.06
CA THR A 25 16.29 -4.92 0.12
C THR A 25 14.91 -5.54 0.31
N VAL A 26 14.51 -5.84 1.56
CA VAL A 26 13.20 -6.44 1.84
C VAL A 26 12.07 -5.44 1.57
N GLN A 27 12.27 -4.15 1.80
CA GLN A 27 11.27 -3.14 1.44
C GLN A 27 11.12 -2.98 -0.07
N ALA A 28 12.21 -3.07 -0.85
CA ALA A 28 12.16 -3.07 -2.30
C ALA A 28 11.46 -4.32 -2.85
N ASP A 29 11.74 -5.49 -2.28
CA ASP A 29 11.12 -6.76 -2.68
C ASP A 29 9.62 -6.77 -2.36
N ILE A 30 9.22 -6.29 -1.18
CA ILE A 30 7.80 -6.12 -0.82
C ILE A 30 7.12 -5.10 -1.76
N GLY A 31 7.80 -4.01 -2.11
CA GLY A 31 7.30 -3.02 -3.07
C GLY A 31 7.05 -3.61 -4.45
N LYS A 32 8.01 -4.38 -4.97
CA LYS A 32 7.89 -5.08 -6.25
C LYS A 32 6.76 -6.12 -6.23
N LEU A 33 6.70 -6.92 -5.17
CA LEU A 33 5.69 -7.96 -5.01
C LEU A 33 4.28 -7.38 -4.90
N SER A 34 4.09 -6.33 -4.09
CA SER A 34 2.78 -5.67 -3.93
C SER A 34 2.34 -4.94 -5.19
N GLY A 35 3.25 -4.30 -5.91
CA GLY A 35 2.96 -3.67 -7.20
C GLY A 35 2.57 -4.68 -8.27
N GLU A 36 3.26 -5.82 -8.35
CA GLU A 36 2.92 -6.88 -9.31
C GLU A 36 1.58 -7.55 -8.97
N LEU A 37 1.30 -7.79 -7.69
CA LEU A 37 0.00 -8.30 -7.25
C LEU A 37 -1.14 -7.33 -7.60
N PHE A 38 -0.93 -6.02 -7.39
CA PHE A 38 -1.90 -5.00 -7.79
C PHE A 38 -2.12 -4.97 -9.30
N ARG A 39 -1.05 -5.01 -10.10
CA ARG A 39 -1.15 -5.06 -11.56
C ARG A 39 -2.03 -6.22 -12.03
N ARG A 40 -1.79 -7.43 -11.51
CA ARG A 40 -2.54 -8.63 -11.87
C ARG A 40 -4.02 -8.55 -11.49
N VAL A 41 -4.32 -8.12 -10.27
CA VAL A 41 -5.69 -8.15 -9.76
C VAL A 41 -6.49 -6.92 -10.20
N ASP A 42 -5.96 -5.71 -9.99
CA ASP A 42 -6.70 -4.46 -10.22
C ASP A 42 -6.61 -3.96 -11.66
N THR A 43 -5.51 -4.22 -12.37
CA THR A 43 -5.33 -3.75 -13.77
C THR A 43 -5.71 -4.82 -14.78
N GLU A 44 -5.32 -6.07 -14.56
CA GLU A 44 -5.56 -7.19 -15.49
C GLU A 44 -6.83 -8.00 -15.17
N GLY A 45 -7.45 -7.77 -14.01
CA GLY A 45 -8.70 -8.44 -13.62
C GLY A 45 -8.55 -9.91 -13.22
N GLN A 46 -7.34 -10.37 -12.90
CA GLN A 46 -7.13 -11.74 -12.41
C GLN A 46 -7.79 -11.93 -11.04
N SER A 47 -8.24 -13.16 -10.75
CA SER A 47 -8.66 -13.50 -9.39
C SER A 47 -7.47 -13.44 -8.44
N ILE A 48 -7.74 -13.11 -7.18
CA ILE A 48 -6.68 -12.97 -6.18
C ILE A 48 -6.00 -14.31 -5.88
N GLU A 49 -6.72 -15.42 -6.01
CA GLU A 49 -6.21 -16.76 -5.84
C GLU A 49 -5.16 -17.09 -6.90
N VAL A 50 -5.46 -16.83 -8.17
CA VAL A 50 -4.54 -17.08 -9.30
C VAL A 50 -3.32 -16.16 -9.22
N ALA A 51 -3.53 -14.89 -8.89
CA ALA A 51 -2.42 -13.94 -8.73
C ALA A 51 -1.53 -14.28 -7.53
N ALA A 52 -2.10 -14.75 -6.42
CA ALA A 52 -1.35 -15.18 -5.25
C ALA A 52 -0.50 -16.41 -5.55
N GLU A 53 -1.09 -17.42 -6.20
CA GLU A 53 -0.38 -18.64 -6.61
C GLU A 53 0.80 -18.32 -7.54
N ALA A 54 0.57 -17.48 -8.56
CA ALA A 54 1.61 -17.08 -9.51
C ALA A 54 2.79 -16.32 -8.86
N LEU A 55 2.57 -15.73 -7.67
CA LEU A 55 3.56 -14.99 -6.91
C LEU A 55 4.11 -15.77 -5.70
N GLY A 56 3.71 -17.04 -5.54
CA GLY A 56 4.13 -17.87 -4.41
C GLY A 56 3.62 -17.38 -3.06
N LEU A 57 2.47 -16.72 -3.03
CA LEU A 57 1.85 -16.16 -1.83
C LEU A 57 0.68 -17.02 -1.35
N GLY A 58 0.49 -17.09 -0.04
CA GLY A 58 -0.77 -17.53 0.53
C GLY A 58 -1.89 -16.53 0.20
N THR A 59 -3.07 -17.01 -0.15
CA THR A 59 -4.22 -16.15 -0.53
C THR A 59 -4.56 -15.09 0.53
N ARG A 60 -4.45 -15.44 1.82
CA ARG A 60 -4.68 -14.50 2.93
C ARG A 60 -3.65 -13.36 2.96
N ASP A 61 -2.39 -13.70 2.72
CA ASP A 61 -1.29 -12.73 2.72
C ASP A 61 -1.40 -11.83 1.49
N ALA A 62 -1.73 -12.39 0.32
CA ALA A 62 -2.01 -11.62 -0.89
C ALA A 62 -3.16 -10.63 -0.68
N ARG A 63 -4.29 -11.07 -0.06
CA ARG A 63 -5.41 -10.17 0.30
C ARG A 63 -4.96 -9.02 1.19
N THR A 64 -4.15 -9.32 2.21
CA THR A 64 -3.65 -8.32 3.16
C THR A 64 -2.69 -7.34 2.48
N LEU A 65 -1.74 -7.87 1.72
CA LEU A 65 -0.74 -7.09 0.97
C LEU A 65 -1.43 -6.13 -0.01
N LEU A 66 -2.40 -6.65 -0.76
CA LEU A 66 -3.14 -5.88 -1.76
C LEU A 66 -4.00 -4.79 -1.13
N PHE A 67 -4.70 -5.11 -0.04
CA PHE A 67 -5.47 -4.12 0.73
C PHE A 67 -4.58 -2.95 1.20
N MET A 68 -3.44 -3.27 1.80
CA MET A 68 -2.51 -2.25 2.31
C MET A 68 -1.91 -1.41 1.18
N PHE A 69 -1.60 -2.03 0.05
CA PHE A 69 -1.09 -1.35 -1.13
C PHE A 69 -2.12 -0.37 -1.70
N ARG A 70 -3.38 -0.82 -1.90
CA ARG A 70 -4.50 0.03 -2.34
C ARG A 70 -4.72 1.21 -1.41
N LYS A 71 -4.71 0.99 -0.09
CA LYS A 71 -4.86 2.06 0.92
C LYS A 71 -3.75 3.11 0.80
N ARG A 72 -2.48 2.69 0.63
CA ARG A 72 -1.34 3.59 0.45
C ARG A 72 -1.43 4.38 -0.85
N MET A 73 -1.78 3.72 -1.96
CA MET A 73 -2.01 4.39 -3.24
C MET A 73 -3.12 5.43 -3.16
N ALA A 74 -4.26 5.07 -2.59
CA ALA A 74 -5.39 5.99 -2.40
C ALA A 74 -4.99 7.20 -1.55
N SER A 75 -4.24 6.98 -0.47
CA SER A 75 -3.74 8.07 0.39
C SER A 75 -2.80 9.01 -0.36
N ALA A 76 -1.88 8.46 -1.16
CA ALA A 76 -0.97 9.25 -1.99
C ALA A 76 -1.70 10.05 -3.07
N LEU A 77 -2.68 9.44 -3.73
CA LEU A 77 -3.51 10.08 -4.75
C LEU A 77 -4.36 11.21 -4.18
N VAL A 78 -5.03 10.98 -3.04
CA VAL A 78 -5.80 12.04 -2.36
C VAL A 78 -4.88 13.18 -1.92
N GLY A 79 -3.69 12.85 -1.40
CA GLY A 79 -2.68 13.85 -1.05
C GLY A 79 -2.24 14.71 -2.24
N SER A 80 -1.98 14.09 -3.40
CA SER A 80 -1.55 14.81 -4.60
C SER A 80 -2.65 15.69 -5.19
N ILE A 81 -3.90 15.21 -5.23
CA ILE A 81 -5.05 15.98 -5.70
C ILE A 81 -5.33 17.18 -4.78
N SER A 82 -5.21 16.99 -3.46
CA SER A 82 -5.40 18.05 -2.46
C SER A 82 -4.32 19.12 -2.54
N ALA A 83 -3.07 18.73 -2.82
CA ALA A 83 -1.97 19.66 -3.04
C ALA A 83 -2.12 20.45 -4.36
N ALA A 84 -2.69 19.83 -5.39
CA ALA A 84 -2.95 20.47 -6.68
C ALA A 84 -4.12 21.48 -6.64
N HIS A 85 -5.03 21.34 -5.67
CA HIS A 85 -6.13 22.26 -5.42
C HIS A 85 -5.97 22.95 -4.06
N PRO A 86 -4.99 23.86 -3.89
CA PRO A 86 -4.99 24.71 -2.72
C PRO A 86 -6.31 25.48 -2.77
N ALA A 87 -7.14 25.34 -1.73
CA ALA A 87 -8.34 26.13 -1.57
C ALA A 87 -7.93 27.60 -1.74
N ARG A 88 -8.32 28.21 -2.88
CA ARG A 88 -8.17 29.64 -3.10
C ARG A 88 -9.14 30.34 -2.16
N GLY A 89 -8.78 30.40 -0.88
CA GLY A 89 -9.37 31.37 0.04
C GLY A 89 -8.95 32.77 -0.39
N PRO A 90 -9.81 33.79 -0.25
CA PRO A 90 -9.43 35.16 -0.55
C PRO A 90 -8.22 35.53 0.31
N ARG A 91 -7.17 36.09 -0.30
CA ARG A 91 -6.10 36.73 0.49
C ARG A 91 -6.72 37.94 1.19
N PRO A 92 -6.58 38.08 2.53
CA PRO A 92 -6.96 39.31 3.19
C PRO A 92 -6.00 40.42 2.74
N ASN A 93 -6.56 41.56 2.33
CA ASN A 93 -5.84 42.82 2.15
C ASN A 93 -5.53 43.44 3.50
#